data_AF-A0A829D8K3-F1
#
_entry.id   AF-A0A829D8K3-F1
#
_cell.length_a   1.000
_cell.length_b   1.000
_cell.length_c   1.000
_cell.angle_alpha   90.00
_cell.angle_beta   90.00
_cell.angle_gamma   90.00
#
_symmetry.space_group_name_H-M   'P 1'
#
loop_
_entity.id
_entity.type
_entity.pdbx_description
1 polymer ?
#
loop_
_entity_poly.entity_id
_entity_poly.type
_entity_poly.pdbx_seq_one_letter_code
_entity_poly.pdbx_strand_id
1 'polypeptide(L)'
;MAFVFFMAALISSLLDSFIRGVILHDPTPVVGASGAISGIAAVAALLSPFSLRFNQRNIPFPVFLVAWIMVYSDITNVFTEDGVARWAHLGGFISVIFAAYFLKPTERKQLHSGFILNLIFIILTLILAFFYSNRS
;
A
#
# COMPACT_ATOMS: atom_id res chain seq x y z
N MET A 1 -15.78 1.64 -2.82
CA MET A 1 -14.73 0.61 -2.96
C MET A 1 -14.44 0.27 -4.42
N ALA A 2 -15.43 0.04 -5.29
CA ALA A 2 -15.20 -0.24 -6.72
C ALA A 2 -14.35 0.82 -7.44
N PHE A 3 -14.60 2.11 -7.20
CA PHE A 3 -13.78 3.19 -7.76
C PHE A 3 -12.31 3.12 -7.32
N VAL A 4 -12.07 2.91 -6.02
CA VAL A 4 -10.72 2.76 -5.46
C VAL A 4 -10.01 1.55 -6.08
N PHE A 5 -10.71 0.43 -6.20
CA PHE A 5 -10.19 -0.76 -6.85
C PHE A 5 -9.81 -0.51 -8.31
N PHE A 6 -10.67 0.18 -9.06
CA PHE A 6 -10.40 0.54 -10.45
C PHE A 6 -9.18 1.47 -10.58
N MET A 7 -9.11 2.52 -9.76
CA MET A 7 -7.96 3.43 -9.75
C MET A 7 -6.67 2.69 -9.36
N ALA A 8 -6.75 1.77 -8.40
CA ALA A 8 -5.62 0.94 -8.01
C ALA A 8 -5.15 0.03 -9.15
N ALA A 9 -6.08 -0.65 -9.84
CA ALA A 9 -5.77 -1.45 -11.02
C ALA A 9 -5.10 -0.61 -12.12
N LEU A 10 -5.68 0.56 -12.42
CA LEU A 10 -5.17 1.44 -13.47
C LEU A 10 -3.76 1.95 -13.17
N ILE A 11 -3.55 2.55 -12.00
CA ILE A 11 -2.26 3.13 -11.61
C ILE A 11 -1.19 2.05 -11.44
N SER A 12 -1.57 0.89 -10.86
CA SER A 12 -0.71 -0.29 -10.77
C SER A 12 -0.20 -0.72 -12.15
N SER A 13 -1.10 -0.94 -13.11
CA SER A 13 -0.74 -1.41 -14.45
C SER A 13 0.09 -0.39 -15.21
N LEU A 14 -0.23 0.90 -15.08
CA LEU A 14 0.55 1.98 -15.71
C LEU A 14 1.97 2.04 -15.16
N LEU A 15 2.13 1.96 -13.82
CA LEU A 15 3.45 2.00 -13.20
C LEU A 15 4.28 0.78 -13.60
N ASP A 16 3.74 -0.43 -13.47
CA ASP A 16 4.45 -1.65 -13.82
C ASP A 16 4.88 -1.66 -15.30
N SER A 17 3.96 -1.29 -16.21
CA SER A 17 4.26 -1.20 -17.65
C SER A 17 5.33 -0.16 -17.96
N PHE A 18 5.31 0.98 -17.27
CA PHE A 18 6.33 2.03 -17.45
C PHE A 18 7.70 1.54 -16.97
N ILE A 19 7.78 0.99 -15.76
CA ILE A 19 9.06 0.52 -15.21
C ILE A 19 9.61 -0.64 -16.05
N ARG A 20 8.81 -1.67 -16.32
CA ARG A 20 9.27 -2.84 -17.09
C ARG A 20 9.60 -2.47 -18.53
N GLY A 21 8.69 -1.79 -19.22
CA GLY A 21 8.85 -1.49 -20.65
C GLY A 21 9.90 -0.43 -20.94
N VAL A 22 10.00 0.63 -20.12
CA VAL A 22 10.88 1.78 -20.41
C VAL A 22 12.21 1.68 -19.65
N ILE A 23 12.19 1.24 -18.39
CA ILE A 23 13.41 1.22 -17.57
C ILE A 23 14.12 -0.12 -17.70
N LEU A 24 13.41 -1.23 -17.52
CA LEU A 24 13.99 -2.57 -17.50
C LEU A 24 14.09 -3.21 -18.89
N HIS A 25 13.44 -2.64 -19.90
CA HIS A 25 13.35 -3.19 -21.26
C HIS A 25 12.80 -4.62 -21.30
N ASP A 26 11.92 -4.93 -20.36
CA ASP A 26 11.23 -6.22 -20.22
C ASP A 26 9.83 -6.11 -20.86
N PRO A 27 9.58 -6.80 -22.00
CA PRO A 27 8.30 -6.73 -22.69
C PRO A 27 7.27 -7.71 -22.12
N THR A 28 7.56 -8.43 -21.04
CA THR A 28 6.62 -9.41 -20.48
C THR A 28 5.36 -8.70 -19.97
N PRO A 29 4.17 -9.02 -20.51
CA PRO A 29 2.94 -8.39 -20.05
C PRO A 29 2.59 -8.95 -18.67
N VAL A 30 2.48 -8.06 -17.70
CA VAL A 30 2.02 -8.41 -16.36
C VAL A 30 0.55 -8.07 -16.24
N VAL A 31 -0.26 -9.08 -15.93
CA VAL A 31 -1.70 -8.93 -15.69
C VAL A 31 -2.02 -9.50 -14.32
N GLY A 32 -2.57 -8.69 -13.42
CA GLY A 32 -2.86 -9.15 -12.07
C GLY A 32 -3.82 -8.26 -11.31
N ALA A 33 -4.76 -8.88 -10.59
CA ALA A 33 -5.63 -8.18 -9.64
C ALA A 33 -4.88 -7.75 -8.37
N SER A 34 -3.67 -8.25 -8.13
CA SER A 34 -2.92 -8.05 -6.89
C SER A 34 -2.54 -6.58 -6.65
N GLY A 35 -2.19 -5.82 -7.68
CA GLY A 35 -1.95 -4.38 -7.53
C GLY A 35 -3.19 -3.60 -7.09
N ALA A 36 -4.37 -4.01 -7.56
CA ALA A 36 -5.63 -3.43 -7.09
C ALA A 36 -5.91 -3.78 -5.62
N ILE A 37 -5.55 -5.00 -5.20
CA ILE A 37 -5.60 -5.43 -3.80
C ILE A 37 -4.63 -4.61 -2.93
N SER A 38 -3.41 -4.34 -3.41
CA SER A 38 -2.45 -3.47 -2.71
C SER A 38 -3.01 -2.06 -2.49
N GLY A 39 -3.72 -1.49 -3.48
CA GLY A 39 -4.39 -0.21 -3.30
C GLY A 39 -5.55 -0.24 -2.31
N ILE A 40 -6.36 -1.31 -2.28
CA ILE A 40 -7.37 -1.50 -1.22
C ILE A 40 -6.70 -1.62 0.15
N ALA A 41 -5.60 -2.37 0.26
CA ALA A 41 -4.85 -2.52 1.50
C ALA A 41 -4.31 -1.17 2.00
N ALA A 42 -3.78 -0.33 1.10
CA ALA A 42 -3.37 1.03 1.42
C ALA A 42 -4.52 1.86 2.00
N VAL A 43 -5.67 1.86 1.31
CA VAL A 43 -6.85 2.63 1.73
C VAL A 43 -7.38 2.11 3.07
N ALA A 44 -7.43 0.80 3.26
CA ALA A 44 -7.88 0.19 4.52
C ALA A 44 -6.94 0.55 5.68
N ALA A 45 -5.62 0.48 5.48
CA ALA A 45 -4.62 0.87 6.46
C ALA A 45 -4.71 2.35 6.88
N LEU A 46 -5.21 3.22 6.00
CA LEU A 46 -5.38 4.64 6.27
C LEU A 46 -6.76 4.97 6.86
N LEU A 47 -7.84 4.37 6.38
CA LEU A 47 -9.19 4.65 6.87
C LEU A 47 -9.51 3.91 8.18
N SER A 48 -8.93 2.75 8.40
CA SER A 48 -9.24 1.89 9.55
C SER A 48 -7.99 1.13 10.01
N PRO A 49 -6.94 1.83 10.47
CA PRO A 49 -5.65 1.23 10.79
C PRO A 49 -5.74 0.08 11.81
N PHE A 50 -6.68 0.15 12.76
CA PHE A 50 -6.79 -0.79 13.88
C PHE A 50 -8.06 -1.66 13.85
N SER A 51 -8.80 -1.67 12.75
CA SER A 51 -10.01 -2.49 12.66
C SER A 51 -10.28 -3.00 11.26
N LEU A 52 -10.67 -4.27 11.17
CA LEU A 52 -11.29 -4.83 9.97
C LEU A 52 -12.81 -4.86 10.14
N ARG A 53 -13.52 -4.49 9.07
CA ARG A 53 -14.98 -4.60 9.05
C ARG A 53 -15.39 -5.96 8.49
N PHE A 54 -15.96 -6.81 9.33
CA PHE A 54 -16.45 -8.13 8.96
C PHE A 54 -17.90 -8.30 9.43
N ASN A 55 -18.79 -8.69 8.51
CA ASN A 55 -20.22 -8.83 8.79
C ASN A 55 -20.83 -7.64 9.58
N GLN A 56 -20.53 -6.42 9.13
CA GLN A 56 -20.96 -5.14 9.73
C GLN A 56 -20.40 -4.84 11.13
N ARG A 57 -19.57 -5.71 11.72
CA ARG A 57 -18.85 -5.47 12.98
C ARG A 57 -17.41 -5.04 12.72
N ASN A 58 -16.88 -4.18 13.59
CA ASN A 58 -15.46 -3.82 13.58
C ASN A 58 -14.71 -4.75 14.52
N ILE A 59 -13.84 -5.57 13.96
CA ILE A 59 -12.97 -6.48 14.71
C ILE A 59 -11.61 -5.79 14.89
N PRO A 60 -11.06 -5.69 16.12
CA PRO A 60 -9.73 -5.15 16.35
C PRO A 60 -8.69 -5.92 15.53
N PHE A 61 -7.98 -5.24 14.65
CA PHE A 61 -6.97 -5.85 13.80
C PHE A 61 -5.98 -4.80 13.28
N PRO A 62 -4.66 -5.02 13.35
CA PRO A 62 -3.65 -4.05 12.94
C PRO A 62 -3.50 -4.03 11.40
N VAL A 63 -4.52 -3.53 10.69
CA VAL A 63 -4.54 -3.42 9.22
C VAL A 63 -3.31 -2.69 8.70
N PHE A 64 -2.91 -1.61 9.38
CA PHE A 64 -1.75 -0.83 8.99
C PHE A 64 -0.46 -1.66 8.97
N LEU A 65 -0.27 -2.54 9.95
CA LEU A 65 0.94 -3.35 10.05
C LEU A 65 1.03 -4.33 8.88
N VAL A 66 -0.09 -4.94 8.51
CA VAL A 66 -0.16 -5.83 7.33
C VAL A 66 0.20 -5.07 6.07
N ALA A 67 -0.36 -3.89 5.85
CA ALA A 67 -0.04 -3.07 4.67
C ALA A 67 1.45 -2.70 4.63
N TRP A 68 2.06 -2.36 5.77
CA TRP A 68 3.49 -2.06 5.84
C TRP A 68 4.38 -3.26 5.58
N ILE A 69 4.01 -4.45 6.07
CA ILE A 69 4.74 -5.68 5.75
C ILE A 69 4.71 -5.96 4.25
N MET A 70 3.55 -5.75 3.60
CA MET A 70 3.44 -5.89 2.14
C MET A 70 4.34 -4.89 1.41
N VAL A 71 4.26 -3.59 1.76
CA VAL A 71 5.12 -2.53 1.18
C VAL A 71 6.60 -2.86 1.39
N TYR A 72 6.99 -3.26 2.60
CA TYR A 72 8.37 -3.62 2.92
C TYR A 72 8.85 -4.81 2.10
N SER A 73 8.03 -5.86 1.98
CA SER A 73 8.35 -7.04 1.17
C SER A 73 8.53 -6.69 -0.30
N ASP A 74 7.66 -5.84 -0.85
CA ASP A 74 7.77 -5.44 -2.25
C ASP A 74 8.97 -4.53 -2.51
N ILE A 75 9.29 -3.59 -1.61
CA ILE A 75 10.47 -2.72 -1.73
C ILE A 75 11.76 -3.55 -1.66
N THR A 76 11.87 -4.45 -0.69
CA THR A 76 13.11 -5.23 -0.47
C THR A 76 13.39 -6.23 -1.57
N ASN A 77 12.37 -6.67 -2.30
CA ASN A 77 12.48 -7.67 -3.36
C ASN A 77 12.15 -7.11 -4.74
N VAL A 78 12.12 -5.77 -4.92
CA VAL A 78 11.53 -5.14 -6.11
C VAL A 78 12.20 -5.55 -7.44
N PHE A 79 13.45 -6.00 -7.38
CA PHE A 79 14.24 -6.48 -8.53
C PHE A 79 14.38 -8.00 -8.59
N THR A 80 13.70 -8.74 -7.70
CA THR A 80 13.76 -10.20 -7.67
C THR A 80 12.94 -10.79 -8.84
N GLU A 81 13.55 -11.71 -9.57
CA GLU A 81 12.92 -12.42 -10.70
C GLU A 81 12.20 -13.69 -10.23
N ASP A 82 11.13 -13.53 -9.45
CA ASP A 82 10.34 -14.63 -8.88
C ASP A 82 8.90 -14.70 -9.44
N GLY A 83 8.62 -13.96 -10.51
CA GLY A 83 7.30 -13.88 -11.13
C GLY A 83 6.29 -13.01 -10.37
N VAL A 84 6.69 -12.34 -9.29
CA VAL A 84 5.82 -11.41 -8.55
C VAL A 84 5.85 -10.02 -9.18
N ALA A 85 4.66 -9.45 -9.42
CA ALA A 85 4.45 -8.12 -10.00
C ALA A 85 4.66 -6.99 -8.97
N ARG A 86 5.86 -6.87 -8.41
CA ARG A 86 6.12 -5.96 -7.28
C ARG A 86 6.00 -4.48 -7.64
N TRP A 87 6.42 -4.09 -8.84
CA TRP A 87 6.18 -2.72 -9.35
C TRP A 87 4.69 -2.41 -9.45
N ALA A 88 3.88 -3.38 -9.89
CA ALA A 88 2.42 -3.27 -9.88
C ALA A 88 1.88 -3.08 -8.44
N HIS A 89 2.34 -3.87 -7.46
CA HIS A 89 1.93 -3.71 -6.06
C HIS A 89 2.26 -2.31 -5.50
N LEU A 90 3.48 -1.82 -5.75
CA LEU A 90 3.89 -0.46 -5.35
C LEU A 90 3.03 0.61 -6.01
N GLY A 91 2.69 0.44 -7.28
CA GLY A 91 1.73 1.32 -7.99
C GLY A 91 0.35 1.27 -7.37
N GLY A 92 -0.09 0.09 -6.93
CA GLY A 92 -1.29 -0.10 -6.13
C GLY A 92 -1.28 0.72 -4.84
N PHE A 93 -0.22 0.66 -4.05
CA PHE A 93 -0.10 1.47 -2.82
C PHE A 93 -0.14 2.98 -3.13
N ILE A 94 0.58 3.41 -4.17
CA ILE A 94 0.64 4.81 -4.62
C ILE A 94 -0.73 5.30 -5.13
N SER A 95 -1.57 4.41 -5.64
CA SER A 95 -2.88 4.76 -6.20
C SER A 95 -3.79 5.48 -5.21
N VAL A 96 -3.57 5.32 -3.90
CA VAL A 96 -4.38 5.99 -2.88
C VAL A 96 -4.26 7.51 -2.97
N ILE A 97 -3.11 8.03 -3.39
CA ILE A 97 -2.89 9.47 -3.61
C ILE A 97 -3.84 9.98 -4.69
N PHE A 98 -3.95 9.24 -5.78
CA PHE A 98 -4.84 9.58 -6.90
C PHE A 98 -6.31 9.36 -6.54
N ALA A 99 -6.64 8.25 -5.89
CA ALA A 99 -8.00 7.97 -5.46
C ALA A 99 -8.51 9.01 -4.45
N ALA A 100 -7.64 9.52 -3.57
CA ALA A 100 -8.00 10.52 -2.56
C ALA A 100 -8.57 11.81 -3.18
N TYR A 101 -8.14 12.23 -4.37
CA TYR A 101 -8.69 13.42 -5.04
C TYR A 101 -10.21 13.34 -5.25
N PHE A 102 -10.73 12.13 -5.46
CA PHE A 102 -12.14 11.88 -5.75
C PHE A 102 -12.97 11.49 -4.52
N LEU A 103 -12.34 11.39 -3.35
CA LEU A 103 -13.04 11.10 -2.10
C LEU A 103 -13.66 12.37 -1.49
N LYS A 104 -14.68 12.16 -0.64
CA LYS A 104 -15.34 13.26 0.07
C LYS A 104 -14.35 13.94 1.02
N PRO A 105 -14.53 15.24 1.35
CA PRO A 105 -13.67 15.94 2.30
C PRO A 105 -13.48 15.22 3.64
N THR A 106 -14.54 14.56 4.13
CA THR A 106 -14.51 13.78 5.37
C THR A 106 -13.59 12.56 5.26
N GLU A 107 -13.68 11.81 4.16
CA GLU A 107 -12.84 10.64 3.87
C GLU A 107 -11.39 11.05 3.65
N ARG A 108 -11.14 12.17 2.95
CA ARG A 108 -9.78 12.72 2.77
C ARG A 108 -9.13 13.09 4.11
N LYS A 109 -9.90 13.71 5.01
CA LYS A 109 -9.43 14.03 6.36
C LYS A 109 -9.07 12.76 7.13
N GLN A 110 -9.89 11.71 7.02
CA GLN A 110 -9.61 10.41 7.64
C GLN A 110 -8.34 9.77 7.07
N LEU A 111 -8.18 9.74 5.75
CA LEU A 111 -6.96 9.23 5.10
C LEU A 111 -5.72 9.98 5.59
N HIS A 112 -5.78 11.31 5.67
CA HIS A 112 -4.67 12.13 6.14
C HIS A 112 -4.33 11.86 7.61
N SER A 113 -5.35 11.77 8.47
CA SER A 113 -5.15 11.40 9.88
C SER A 113 -4.55 9.99 10.03
N GLY A 114 -5.04 9.01 9.27
CA GLY A 114 -4.49 7.67 9.24
C GLY A 114 -3.06 7.61 8.73
N PHE A 115 -2.73 8.42 7.72
CA PHE A 115 -1.36 8.55 7.20
C PHE A 115 -0.41 9.08 8.28
N ILE A 116 -0.78 10.18 8.95
CA ILE A 116 0.02 10.75 10.04
C ILE A 116 0.20 9.72 11.15
N LEU A 117 -0.86 9.02 11.53
CA LEU A 117 -0.81 7.99 12.57
C LEU A 117 0.16 6.87 12.20
N ASN A 118 0.08 6.35 10.97
CA ASN A 118 0.96 5.30 10.48
C ASN A 118 2.41 5.77 10.42
N LEU A 119 2.65 7.01 10.01
CA LEU A 119 3.98 7.60 9.96
C LEU A 119 4.58 7.75 11.36
N ILE A 120 3.81 8.29 12.32
CA ILE A 120 4.24 8.40 13.71
C ILE A 120 4.58 7.02 14.28
N PHE A 121 3.72 6.02 14.04
CA PHE A 121 3.95 4.67 14.53
C PHE A 121 5.28 4.09 14.01
N ILE A 122 5.56 4.26 12.72
CA ILE A 122 6.83 3.80 12.13
C ILE A 122 8.01 4.54 12.73
N ILE A 123 7.95 5.87 12.80
CA ILE A 123 9.05 6.68 13.33
C ILE A 123 9.36 6.25 14.78
N LEU A 124 8.33 6.10 15.62
CA LEU A 124 8.49 5.63 16.99
C LEU A 124 9.07 4.21 17.04
N THR A 125 8.61 3.31 16.16
CA THR A 125 9.14 1.94 16.08
C THR A 125 10.61 1.93 15.68
N LEU A 126 11.02 2.75 14.71
CA LEU A 126 12.42 2.88 14.30
C LEU A 126 13.30 3.48 15.40
N ILE A 127 12.82 4.49 16.11
CA ILE A 127 13.51 5.07 17.27
C ILE A 127 13.72 4.00 18.36
N LEU A 128 12.67 3.25 18.70
CA LEU A 128 12.76 2.17 19.68
C LEU A 128 13.72 1.06 19.23
N ALA A 129 13.66 0.66 17.97
CA ALA A 129 14.56 -0.34 17.39
C ALA A 129 16.03 0.10 17.44
N PHE A 130 16.31 1.38 17.14
CA PHE A 130 17.66 1.95 17.25
C PHE A 130 18.20 1.88 18.68
N PHE A 131 17.39 2.28 19.67
CA PHE A 131 17.81 2.19 21.08
C PHE A 131 17.97 0.76 21.57
N TYR A 132 17.14 -0.17 21.10
CA TYR A 132 17.26 -1.58 21.42
C TYR A 132 18.56 -2.17 20.84
N SER A 133 18.83 -1.93 19.55
CA SER A 133 20.02 -2.42 18.86
C SER A 133 21.33 -1.87 19.43
N ASN A 134 21.33 -0.67 20.01
CA ASN A 134 22.52 -0.09 20.64
C ASN A 134 22.75 -0.55 22.09
N ARG A 135 21.81 -1.31 22.67
CA ARG A 135 21.95 -1.91 24.01
C ARG A 135 22.44 -3.36 23.97
N SER A 136 22.29 -4.03 22.82
CA SER A 136 22.78 -5.38 22.52
C SER A 136 24.17 -5.35 21.90
#